data_AF-A0A2G6QTP3-F1
#
_entry.id   AF-A0A2G6QTP3-F1
#
_cell.length_a   1.000
_cell.length_b   1.000
_cell.length_c   1.000
_cell.angle_alpha   90.00
_cell.angle_beta   90.00
_cell.angle_gamma   90.00
#
_symmetry.space_group_name_H-M   'P 1'
#
loop_
_entity.id
_entity.type
_entity.pdbx_description
1 polymer ?
#
loop_
_entity_poly.entity_id
_entity_poly.type
_entity_poly.pdbx_seq_one_letter_code
_entity_poly.pdbx_strand_id
1 'polypeptide(L)'
;MAVMQGATEIDVVISVGKFLEEDYASVYEELTELKAACKDAHLKVIIEVGALATAKNIKKASILAMQAGADFIKTSTGKIATVGYKPAGGISSTEEAVKHYTLVSEILGEEWLNNKSFRFGASSLANKLLTSITGTEQNYF
;
A
#
# COMPACT_ATOMS: atom_id res chain seq x y z
N MET A 1 15.18 20.35 -6.02
CA MET A 1 14.48 21.30 -5.12
C MET A 1 14.61 20.91 -3.65
N ALA A 2 14.30 19.66 -3.25
CA ALA A 2 14.38 19.23 -1.83
C ALA A 2 15.75 19.50 -1.17
N VAL A 3 16.85 19.11 -1.80
CA VAL A 3 18.22 19.37 -1.30
C VAL A 3 18.49 20.88 -1.15
N MET A 4 18.01 21.69 -2.10
CA MET A 4 18.16 23.16 -2.04
C MET A 4 17.36 23.79 -0.90
N GLN A 5 16.35 23.07 -0.39
CA GLN A 5 15.54 23.48 0.76
C GLN A 5 16.09 22.92 2.08
N GLY A 6 17.27 22.29 2.09
CA GLY A 6 17.93 21.81 3.29
C GLY A 6 17.60 20.37 3.69
N ALA A 7 16.99 19.57 2.81
CA ALA A 7 16.79 18.15 3.08
C ALA A 7 18.15 17.43 3.18
N THR A 8 18.38 16.75 4.31
CA THR A 8 19.60 15.95 4.57
C THR A 8 19.46 14.51 4.13
N GLU A 9 18.23 14.07 3.84
CA GLU A 9 17.90 12.74 3.35
C GLU A 9 16.86 12.86 2.24
N ILE A 10 17.03 12.05 1.20
CA ILE A 10 16.16 12.00 0.03
C ILE A 10 15.72 10.55 -0.18
N ASP A 11 14.41 10.31 -0.08
CA ASP A 11 13.79 9.03 -0.37
C ASP A 11 13.27 9.03 -1.81
N VAL A 12 13.75 8.10 -2.64
CA VAL A 12 13.30 7.92 -4.03
C VAL A 12 12.73 6.52 -4.22
N VAL A 13 11.72 6.38 -5.07
CA VAL A 13 11.18 5.07 -5.44
C VAL A 13 11.82 4.63 -6.74
N ILE A 14 12.31 3.38 -6.78
CA ILE A 14 12.84 2.80 -8.01
C ILE A 14 11.76 2.78 -9.11
N SER A 15 12.15 2.92 -10.36
CA SER A 15 11.28 2.68 -11.51
C SER A 15 10.90 1.19 -11.62
N VAL A 16 9.91 0.75 -10.84
CA VAL A 16 9.48 -0.66 -10.73
C VAL A 16 9.11 -1.24 -12.09
N GLY A 17 8.41 -0.48 -12.95
CA GLY A 17 8.03 -0.92 -14.30
C GLY A 17 9.26 -1.30 -15.14
N LYS A 18 10.20 -0.36 -15.29
CA LYS A 18 11.47 -0.58 -16.02
C LYS A 18 12.26 -1.77 -15.44
N PHE A 19 12.30 -1.90 -14.11
CA PHE A 19 12.96 -3.02 -13.47
C PHE A 19 12.33 -4.37 -13.83
N LEU A 20 10.99 -4.45 -13.84
CA LEU A 20 10.26 -5.67 -14.21
C LEU A 20 10.31 -5.96 -15.71
N GLU A 21 10.46 -4.94 -16.55
CA GLU A 21 10.75 -5.03 -17.98
C GLU A 21 12.21 -5.37 -18.29
N GLU A 22 13.02 -5.60 -17.25
CA GLU A 22 14.45 -5.91 -17.32
C GLU A 22 15.34 -4.79 -17.89
N ASP A 23 14.83 -3.56 -17.98
CA ASP A 23 15.59 -2.37 -18.33
C ASP A 23 16.38 -1.83 -17.12
N TYR A 24 17.36 -2.62 -16.68
CA TYR A 24 18.20 -2.28 -15.53
C TYR A 24 19.14 -1.10 -15.80
N ALA A 25 19.49 -0.85 -17.07
CA ALA A 25 20.37 0.23 -17.46
C ALA A 25 19.71 1.58 -17.18
N SER A 26 18.47 1.78 -17.65
CA SER A 26 17.72 3.00 -17.39
C SER A 26 17.47 3.23 -15.89
N VAL A 27 17.21 2.15 -15.13
CA VAL A 27 17.04 2.26 -13.67
C VAL A 27 18.34 2.68 -12.98
N TYR A 28 19.48 2.11 -13.39
CA TYR A 28 20.78 2.47 -12.85
C TYR A 28 21.16 3.93 -13.16
N GLU A 29 20.96 4.36 -14.41
CA GLU A 29 21.22 5.73 -14.85
C GLU A 29 20.39 6.74 -14.05
N GLU A 30 19.08 6.49 -13.93
CA GLU A 30 18.16 7.34 -13.16
C GLU A 30 18.59 7.46 -11.69
N LEU A 31 18.96 6.36 -11.03
CA LEU A 31 19.43 6.38 -9.64
C LEU A 31 20.78 7.09 -9.49
N THR A 32 21.68 6.94 -10.47
CA THR A 32 23.00 7.60 -10.46
C THR A 32 22.86 9.12 -10.61
N GLU A 33 21.97 9.56 -11.51
CA GLU A 33 21.63 10.98 -11.66
C GLU A 33 21.01 11.56 -10.38
N LEU A 34 20.10 10.82 -9.74
CA LEU A 34 19.51 11.20 -8.47
C LEU A 34 20.57 11.30 -7.37
N LYS A 35 21.51 10.35 -7.29
CA LYS A 35 22.62 10.41 -6.32
C LYS A 35 23.50 11.63 -6.55
N ALA A 36 23.83 11.93 -7.80
CA ALA A 36 24.59 13.13 -8.14
C ALA A 36 23.85 14.42 -7.72
N ALA A 37 22.52 14.45 -7.87
CA ALA A 37 21.70 15.58 -7.45
C ALA A 37 21.57 15.72 -5.92
N CYS A 38 21.79 14.64 -5.15
CA CYS A 38 21.69 14.65 -3.69
C CYS A 38 22.81 15.44 -3.00
N LYS A 39 23.95 15.66 -3.66
CA LYS A 39 25.14 16.29 -3.04
C LYS A 39 25.50 15.59 -1.72
N ASP A 40 25.44 16.31 -0.61
CA ASP A 40 25.74 15.80 0.73
C ASP A 40 24.57 15.08 1.41
N ALA A 41 23.36 15.15 0.84
CA ALA A 41 22.21 14.44 1.38
C ALA A 41 22.31 12.94 1.13
N HIS A 42 21.84 12.13 2.08
CA HIS A 42 21.77 10.68 1.92
C HIS A 42 20.63 10.29 0.99
N LEU A 43 20.91 9.45 0.00
CA LEU A 43 19.94 8.85 -0.90
C LEU A 43 19.46 7.52 -0.32
N LYS A 44 18.15 7.44 -0.02
CA LYS A 44 17.47 6.20 0.34
C LYS A 44 16.65 5.73 -0.85
N VAL A 45 16.92 4.53 -1.36
CA VAL A 45 16.18 3.96 -2.50
C VAL A 45 15.14 2.98 -2.00
N ILE A 46 13.88 3.30 -2.24
CA ILE A 46 12.72 2.45 -1.99
C ILE A 46 12.57 1.48 -3.17
N ILE A 47 12.81 0.19 -2.94
CA ILE A 47 12.74 -0.84 -4.00
C ILE A 47 11.33 -1.43 -4.19
N GLU A 48 10.38 -1.03 -3.34
CA GLU A 48 8.98 -1.48 -3.35
C GLU A 48 8.86 -3.01 -3.39
N VAL A 49 9.37 -3.67 -2.34
CA VAL A 49 9.47 -5.14 -2.23
C VAL A 49 8.16 -5.88 -2.54
N GLY A 50 7.01 -5.28 -2.22
CA GLY A 50 5.69 -5.83 -2.50
C GLY A 50 5.39 -5.97 -4.00
N ALA A 51 5.94 -5.09 -4.83
CA ALA A 51 5.78 -5.14 -6.28
C ALA A 51 6.80 -6.07 -6.97
N LEU A 52 7.96 -6.32 -6.34
CA LEU A 52 9.01 -7.17 -6.91
C LEU A 52 8.73 -8.67 -6.82
N ALA A 53 7.78 -9.07 -5.96
CA ALA A 53 7.21 -10.41 -5.76
C ALA A 53 8.17 -11.55 -5.34
N THR A 54 9.43 -11.55 -5.77
CA THR A 54 10.38 -12.64 -5.53
C THR A 54 11.64 -12.17 -4.81
N ALA A 55 12.20 -13.03 -3.95
CA ALA A 55 13.47 -12.75 -3.27
C ALA A 55 14.63 -12.51 -4.26
N LYS A 56 14.59 -13.14 -5.45
CA LYS A 56 15.56 -12.91 -6.53
C LYS A 56 15.51 -11.47 -7.04
N ASN A 57 14.31 -10.96 -7.30
CA ASN A 57 14.11 -9.58 -7.75
C ASN A 57 14.48 -8.58 -6.66
N ILE A 58 14.10 -8.84 -5.41
CA ILE A 58 14.48 -8.00 -4.26
C ILE A 58 16.01 -7.91 -4.16
N LYS A 59 16.72 -9.04 -4.24
CA LYS A 59 18.19 -9.07 -4.24
C LYS A 59 18.78 -8.26 -5.39
N LYS A 60 18.25 -8.44 -6.62
CA LYS A 60 18.76 -7.75 -7.81
C LYS A 60 18.53 -6.24 -7.74
N ALA A 61 17.34 -5.79 -7.32
CA ALA A 61 17.03 -4.37 -7.12
C ALA A 61 17.91 -3.75 -6.03
N SER A 62 18.15 -4.47 -4.94
CA SER A 62 19.03 -4.02 -3.86
C SER A 62 20.46 -3.81 -4.36
N ILE A 63 21.02 -4.80 -5.09
CA ILE A 63 22.37 -4.69 -5.65
C ILE A 63 22.45 -3.54 -6.65
N LEU A 64 21.45 -3.39 -7.53
CA LEU A 64 21.41 -2.32 -8.53
C LEU A 64 21.42 -0.93 -7.86
N ALA A 65 20.60 -0.74 -6.83
CA ALA A 65 20.54 0.51 -6.09
C ALA A 65 21.85 0.81 -5.33
N MET A 66 22.47 -0.21 -4.71
CA MET A 66 23.78 -0.07 -4.08
C MET A 66 24.87 0.32 -5.09
N GLN A 67 24.87 -0.30 -6.28
CA GLN A 67 25.80 0.03 -7.35
C GLN A 67 25.61 1.46 -7.87
N ALA A 68 24.37 1.96 -7.90
CA ALA A 68 24.06 3.33 -8.27
C ALA A 68 24.37 4.36 -7.16
N GLY A 69 24.87 3.93 -6.01
CA GLY A 69 25.32 4.80 -4.92
C GLY A 69 24.27 5.13 -3.87
N ALA A 70 23.22 4.30 -3.73
CA ALA A 70 22.28 4.42 -2.61
C ALA A 70 22.99 4.27 -1.26
N ASP A 71 22.73 5.18 -0.32
CA ASP A 71 23.24 5.10 1.05
C ASP A 71 22.40 4.13 1.89
N PHE A 72 21.11 4.02 1.58
CA PHE A 72 20.19 3.08 2.21
C PHE A 72 19.27 2.42 1.19
N ILE A 73 18.92 1.16 1.47
CA ILE A 73 17.83 0.46 0.78
C ILE A 73 16.62 0.46 1.71
N LYS A 74 15.50 0.99 1.22
CA LYS A 74 14.21 1.03 1.91
C LYS A 74 13.24 0.06 1.26
N THR A 75 12.44 -0.61 2.07
CA THR A 75 11.57 -1.72 1.60
C THR A 75 10.40 -1.24 0.76
N SER A 76 9.60 -0.31 1.29
CA SER A 76 8.39 0.21 0.65
C SER A 76 8.19 1.69 0.96
N THR A 77 7.28 2.31 0.21
CA THR A 77 6.83 3.69 0.47
C THR A 77 5.98 3.83 1.74
N GLY A 78 5.61 2.71 2.38
CA GLY A 78 4.59 2.68 3.43
C GLY A 78 3.17 2.87 2.89
N LYS A 79 3.00 3.09 1.58
CA LYS A 79 1.70 3.14 0.90
C LYS A 79 1.34 1.73 0.45
N ILE A 80 0.69 0.98 1.33
CA ILE A 80 0.29 -0.40 1.05
C ILE A 80 -0.80 -0.36 -0.02
N ALA A 81 -0.67 -1.17 -1.08
CA ALA A 81 -1.77 -1.38 -2.03
C ALA A 81 -3.00 -1.87 -1.25
N THR A 82 -4.09 -1.11 -1.32
CA THR A 82 -5.29 -1.37 -0.52
C THR A 82 -5.91 -2.70 -0.94
N VAL A 83 -5.69 -3.75 -0.15
CA VAL A 83 -6.34 -5.05 -0.35
C VAL A 83 -7.70 -5.01 0.33
N GLY A 84 -8.76 -5.29 -0.42
CA GLY A 84 -10.11 -5.26 0.12
C GLY A 84 -10.39 -6.39 1.10
N TYR A 85 -11.10 -6.09 2.18
CA TYR A 85 -11.62 -7.06 3.14
C TYR A 85 -13.11 -7.34 2.85
N LYS A 86 -13.46 -8.61 2.70
CA LYS A 86 -14.86 -9.03 2.49
C LYS A 86 -15.21 -10.20 3.40
N PRO A 87 -15.67 -9.95 4.64
CA PRO A 87 -16.19 -11.02 5.47
C PRO A 87 -17.49 -11.53 4.84
N ALA A 88 -17.62 -12.86 4.73
CA ALA A 88 -18.75 -13.53 4.10
C ALA A 88 -19.09 -14.82 4.83
N GLY A 89 -20.39 -15.15 4.87
CA GLY A 89 -20.91 -16.32 5.57
C GLY A 89 -21.12 -16.07 7.07
N GLY A 90 -22.34 -16.36 7.56
CA GLY A 90 -22.66 -16.29 8.99
C GLY A 90 -22.94 -14.90 9.57
N ILE A 91 -22.56 -13.81 8.89
CA ILE A 91 -22.81 -12.43 9.35
C ILE A 91 -24.29 -12.11 9.20
N SER A 92 -25.02 -12.28 10.29
CA SER A 92 -26.49 -12.27 10.28
C SER A 92 -27.07 -11.35 11.35
N SER A 93 -26.24 -10.62 12.07
CA SER A 93 -26.65 -9.65 13.09
C SER A 93 -25.96 -8.30 12.90
N THR A 94 -26.62 -7.24 13.38
CA THR A 94 -26.07 -5.89 13.44
C THR A 94 -24.79 -5.86 14.25
N GLU A 95 -24.77 -6.60 15.36
CA GLU A 95 -23.65 -6.69 16.29
C GLU A 95 -22.41 -7.31 15.63
N GLU A 96 -22.57 -8.35 14.82
CA GLU A 96 -21.46 -8.92 14.05
C GLU A 96 -20.93 -7.94 13.00
N ALA A 97 -21.82 -7.23 12.31
CA ALA A 97 -21.41 -6.20 11.35
C ALA A 97 -20.59 -5.10 12.03
N VAL A 98 -21.01 -4.62 13.21
CA VAL A 98 -20.26 -3.62 14.00
C VAL A 98 -18.89 -4.14 14.44
N LYS A 99 -18.78 -5.42 14.83
CA LYS A 99 -17.47 -6.02 15.16
C LYS A 99 -16.51 -5.98 13.97
N HIS A 100 -16.95 -6.41 12.81
CA HIS A 100 -16.13 -6.36 11.59
C HIS A 100 -15.78 -4.93 11.19
N TYR A 101 -16.74 -4.01 11.28
CA TYR A 101 -16.49 -2.59 11.04
C TYR A 101 -15.40 -2.04 11.97
N THR A 102 -15.50 -2.33 13.27
CA THR A 102 -14.52 -1.89 14.28
C THR A 102 -13.15 -2.49 14.04
N LEU A 103 -13.07 -3.78 13.69
CA LEU A 103 -11.78 -4.41 13.34
C LEU A 103 -11.13 -3.73 12.13
N VAL A 104 -11.92 -3.35 11.12
CA VAL A 104 -11.39 -2.64 9.95
C VAL A 104 -10.94 -1.24 10.34
N SER A 105 -11.74 -0.47 11.07
CA SER A 105 -11.37 0.90 11.46
C SER A 105 -10.11 0.93 12.32
N GLU A 106 -10.01 0.04 13.31
CA GLU A 106 -8.91 0.05 14.28
C GLU A 106 -7.61 -0.56 13.72
N ILE A 107 -7.70 -1.60 12.89
CA ILE A 107 -6.52 -2.33 12.40
C ILE A 107 -6.07 -1.83 11.03
N LEU A 108 -7.01 -1.55 10.12
CA LEU A 108 -6.73 -1.17 8.75
C LEU A 108 -6.88 0.34 8.49
N GLY A 109 -7.55 1.07 9.38
CA GLY A 109 -7.79 2.51 9.25
C GLY A 109 -9.12 2.86 8.60
N GLU A 110 -9.59 4.09 8.83
CA GLU A 110 -10.86 4.60 8.28
C GLU A 110 -10.86 4.66 6.74
N GLU A 111 -9.69 4.81 6.12
CA GLU A 111 -9.55 4.84 4.66
C GLU A 111 -9.93 3.51 3.99
N TRP A 112 -9.95 2.40 4.73
CA TRP A 112 -10.46 1.10 4.27
C TRP A 112 -12.00 1.01 4.29
N LEU A 113 -12.70 1.92 4.99
CA LEU A 113 -14.17 1.92 5.13
C LEU A 113 -14.87 2.54 3.92
N ASN A 114 -14.61 1.98 2.74
CA ASN A 114 -15.24 2.40 1.50
C ASN A 114 -15.65 1.19 0.66
N ASN A 115 -16.51 1.41 -0.34
CA ASN A 115 -17.08 0.35 -1.15
C ASN A 115 -16.08 -0.42 -2.04
N LYS A 116 -14.83 0.04 -2.17
CA LYS A 116 -13.76 -0.66 -2.92
C LYS A 116 -12.98 -1.60 -2.00
N SER A 117 -12.80 -1.21 -0.73
CA SER A 117 -11.89 -1.85 0.21
C SER A 117 -12.57 -2.61 1.35
N PHE A 118 -13.87 -2.40 1.58
CA PHE A 118 -14.62 -3.13 2.59
C PHE A 118 -16.05 -3.43 2.14
N ARG A 119 -16.48 -4.69 2.22
CA ARG A 119 -17.85 -5.12 1.88
C ARG A 119 -18.33 -6.28 2.74
N PHE A 120 -19.59 -6.28 3.14
CA PHE A 120 -20.23 -7.46 3.73
C PHE A 120 -20.77 -8.39 2.65
N GLY A 121 -20.39 -9.67 2.70
CA GLY A 121 -21.05 -10.74 1.94
C GLY A 121 -22.18 -11.35 2.74
N ALA A 122 -23.38 -10.76 2.68
CA ALA A 122 -24.53 -11.21 3.46
C ALA A 122 -25.83 -11.18 2.66
N SER A 123 -26.76 -12.10 2.98
CA SER A 123 -28.06 -12.23 2.31
C SER A 123 -29.17 -11.51 3.08
N SER A 124 -29.35 -11.77 4.37
CA SER A 124 -30.42 -11.18 5.20
C SER A 124 -29.97 -9.99 6.05
N LEU A 125 -28.67 -9.71 6.11
CA LEU A 125 -28.12 -8.65 6.96
C LEU A 125 -28.61 -7.25 6.55
N ALA A 126 -28.82 -7.01 5.25
CA ALA A 126 -29.28 -5.71 4.76
C ALA A 126 -30.64 -5.31 5.36
N ASN A 127 -31.61 -6.23 5.34
CA ASN A 127 -32.92 -6.00 5.96
C ASN A 127 -32.81 -5.74 7.46
N LYS A 128 -31.97 -6.53 8.17
CA LYS A 128 -31.77 -6.38 9.62
C LYS A 128 -31.14 -5.05 10.01
N LEU A 129 -30.12 -4.60 9.25
CA LEU A 129 -29.52 -3.28 9.41
C LEU A 129 -30.58 -2.19 9.18
N LEU A 130 -31.37 -2.31 8.11
CA LEU A 130 -32.39 -1.34 7.76
C LEU A 130 -33.47 -1.25 8.84
N THR A 131 -33.95 -2.39 9.34
CA THR A 131 -34.90 -2.44 10.47
C THR A 131 -34.34 -1.82 11.75
N SER A 132 -33.06 -2.06 12.05
CA SER A 132 -32.40 -1.43 13.21
C SER A 132 -32.32 0.09 13.08
N ILE A 133 -32.06 0.60 11.88
CA ILE A 133 -31.95 2.05 11.60
C ILE A 133 -33.31 2.73 11.57
N THR A 134 -34.31 2.11 10.91
CA THR A 134 -35.62 2.74 10.68
C THR A 134 -36.63 2.46 11.79
N GLY A 135 -36.35 1.50 12.68
CA GLY A 135 -37.28 1.03 13.70
C GLY A 135 -38.52 0.33 13.15
N THR A 136 -38.55 0.03 11.85
CA THR A 136 -39.69 -0.59 11.15
C THR A 136 -39.21 -1.83 10.40
N GLU A 137 -39.99 -2.90 10.40
CA GLU A 137 -39.61 -4.16 9.76
C GLU A 137 -39.44 -3.98 8.25
N GLN A 138 -38.33 -4.49 7.70
CA GLN A 138 -37.94 -4.33 6.29
C GLN A 138 -37.74 -5.69 5.63
N ASN A 139 -38.16 -5.83 4.38
CA ASN A 139 -38.00 -7.07 3.62
C ASN A 139 -37.84 -6.78 2.13
N TYR A 140 -36.71 -6.18 1.75
CA TYR A 140 -36.41 -5.77 0.37
C TYR A 140 -35.54 -6.77 -0.39
N PHE A 141 -34.74 -7.56 0.35
CA PHE A 141 -33.72 -8.45 -0.17
C PHE A 141 -33.91 -9.88 0.31
#